data_AF-W0RU22-F1
#
_entry.id   AF-W0RU22-F1
#
_cell.length_a   1.000
_cell.length_b   1.000
_cell.length_c   1.000
_cell.angle_alpha   90.00
_cell.angle_beta   90.00
_cell.angle_gamma   90.00
#
_symmetry.space_group_name_H-M   'P 1'
#
loop_
_entity.id
_entity.type
_entity.pdbx_description
1 polymer ?
#
loop_
_entity_poly.entity_id
_entity_poly.type
_entity_poly.pdbx_seq_one_letter_code
_entity_poly.pdbx_strand_id
1 'polypeptide(L)'
;MSGASGLDLRYPIGGLFTILGLLLAGWGVATNGDPGLYARSANVNINLWWGIVLLITGIVFLLLARRGRPEVRPASETPEGRDTERREHELGLER
;
A
#
# COMPACT_ATOMS: atom_id res chain seq x y z
N MET A 1 -13.32 -16.56 -17.93
CA MET A 1 -12.46 -16.64 -16.73
C MET A 1 -12.55 -15.29 -16.05
N SER A 2 -13.09 -15.22 -14.82
CA SER A 2 -13.26 -13.93 -14.13
C SER A 2 -11.88 -13.33 -13.88
N GLY A 3 -11.55 -12.27 -14.62
CA GLY A 3 -10.33 -11.51 -14.41
C GLY A 3 -10.34 -11.01 -12.98
N ALA A 4 -9.33 -11.38 -12.20
CA ALA A 4 -9.16 -10.86 -10.87
C ALA A 4 -9.08 -9.34 -10.99
N SER A 5 -10.16 -8.65 -10.60
CA SER A 5 -10.20 -7.21 -10.44
C SER A 5 -9.04 -6.85 -9.52
N GLY A 6 -7.95 -6.32 -10.09
CA GLY A 6 -6.70 -6.12 -9.36
C GLY A 6 -6.95 -5.16 -8.21
N LEU A 7 -7.13 -5.71 -7.00
CA LEU A 7 -7.29 -4.93 -5.78
C LEU A 7 -6.09 -4.00 -5.66
N ASP A 8 -6.33 -2.69 -5.55
CA ASP A 8 -5.25 -1.75 -5.28
C ASP A 8 -4.60 -2.08 -3.93
N LEU A 9 -3.40 -2.69 -4.00
CA LEU A 9 -2.61 -3.14 -2.86
C LEU A 9 -2.32 -2.03 -1.83
N ARG A 10 -2.46 -0.76 -2.21
CA ARG A 10 -2.35 0.38 -1.29
C ARG A 10 -3.38 0.32 -0.15
N TYR A 11 -4.58 -0.18 -0.40
CA TYR A 11 -5.62 -0.31 0.63
C TYR A 11 -5.26 -1.30 1.74
N PRO A 12 -4.95 -2.59 1.46
CA PRO A 12 -4.59 -3.54 2.52
C PRO A 12 -3.30 -3.15 3.24
N ILE A 13 -2.30 -2.62 2.52
CA ILE A 13 -1.05 -2.14 3.15
C ILE A 13 -1.33 -0.95 4.07
N GLY A 14 -2.03 0.07 3.58
CA GLY A 14 -2.34 1.27 4.36
C GLY A 14 -3.20 0.98 5.58
N GLY A 15 -4.20 0.10 5.43
CA GLY A 15 -5.05 -0.35 6.53
C GLY A 15 -4.27 -1.09 7.61
N LEU A 16 -3.42 -2.04 7.24
CA LEU A 16 -2.59 -2.80 8.18
C LEU A 16 -1.66 -1.89 8.98
N PHE A 17 -0.94 -0.98 8.32
CA PHE A 17 -0.03 -0.05 8.99
C PHE A 17 -0.77 0.90 9.93
N THR A 18 -1.97 1.37 9.54
CA THR A 18 -2.78 2.25 10.38
C THR A 18 -3.26 1.53 11.64
N ILE A 19 -3.79 0.30 11.52
CA ILE A 19 -4.27 -0.48 12.65
C ILE A 19 -3.12 -0.82 13.60
N LEU A 20 -2.01 -1.36 13.07
CA LEU A 20 -0.84 -1.71 13.88
C LEU A 20 -0.22 -0.48 14.53
N GLY A 21 -0.11 0.64 13.81
CA GLY A 21 0.38 1.90 14.34
C GLY A 21 -0.50 2.42 15.47
N LEU A 22 -1.82 2.35 15.33
CA LEU A 22 -2.77 2.76 16.37
C LEU A 22 -2.65 1.90 17.63
N LEU A 23 -2.56 0.58 17.48
CA LEU A 23 -2.35 -0.34 18.61
C LEU A 23 -1.02 -0.06 19.31
N LEU A 24 0.05 0.12 18.55
CA LEU A 24 1.39 0.33 19.09
C LEU A 24 1.55 1.70 19.76
N ALA A 25 1.00 2.76 19.14
CA ALA A 25 0.96 4.09 19.73
C ALA A 25 0.08 4.12 20.98
N GLY A 26 -1.11 3.49 20.94
CA GLY A 26 -2.00 3.37 22.10
C GLY A 26 -1.35 2.64 23.27
N TRP A 27 -0.66 1.52 23.00
CA TRP A 27 0.14 0.81 24.00
C TRP A 27 1.28 1.68 24.54
N GLY A 28 1.99 2.38 23.66
CA GLY A 28 3.02 3.34 24.04
C GLY A 28 2.48 4.40 25.00
N VAL A 29 1.36 5.06 24.68
CA VAL A 29 0.72 6.03 25.55
C VAL A 29 0.33 5.41 26.90
N ALA A 30 -0.29 4.23 26.90
CA ALA A 30 -0.72 3.55 28.11
C ALA A 30 0.44 3.18 29.06
N THR A 31 1.63 2.93 28.51
CA THR A 31 2.81 2.49 29.26
C THR A 31 3.79 3.63 29.58
N ASN A 32 3.57 4.85 29.08
CA ASN A 32 4.52 5.97 29.12
C ASN A 32 4.97 6.41 30.52
N GLY A 33 4.22 6.05 31.56
CA GLY A 33 4.52 6.36 32.97
C GLY A 33 5.20 5.24 33.76
N ASP A 34 5.62 4.13 33.12
CA ASP A 34 6.29 3.00 33.78
C ASP A 34 7.82 2.98 33.48
N PRO A 35 8.65 3.56 34.36
CA PRO A 35 10.10 3.62 34.16
C PRO A 35 10.77 2.23 34.18
N GLY A 36 10.16 1.23 34.81
CA GLY A 36 10.70 -0.13 34.87
C GLY A 36 10.67 -0.82 33.50
N LEU A 37 9.65 -0.50 32.70
CA LEU A 37 9.44 -1.05 31.35
C LEU A 37 10.42 -0.48 30.31
N TYR A 38 10.85 0.78 30.45
CA TYR A 38 11.73 1.44 29.49
C TYR A 38 13.21 1.47 29.88
N ALA A 39 13.59 0.87 31.01
CA ALA A 39 14.98 0.75 31.42
C ALA A 39 15.86 0.06 30.35
N ARG A 40 15.29 -0.89 29.61
CA ARG A 40 15.94 -1.60 28.48
C ARG A 40 16.01 -0.75 27.19
N SER A 41 15.23 0.32 27.13
CA SER A 41 15.04 1.19 25.97
C SER A 41 15.71 2.56 26.14
N ALA A 42 16.64 2.69 27.09
CA ALA A 42 17.23 3.98 27.49
C ALA A 42 16.19 5.03 27.93
N ASN A 43 15.11 4.59 28.61
CA ASN A 43 13.95 5.42 28.99
C ASN A 43 13.18 6.04 27.81
N VAL A 44 13.37 5.54 26.59
CA VAL A 44 12.61 5.99 25.42
C VAL A 44 11.42 5.06 25.17
N ASN A 45 10.25 5.66 24.96
CA ASN A 45 9.03 4.95 24.58
C ASN A 45 9.06 4.56 23.10
N ILE A 46 9.79 3.50 22.79
CA ILE A 46 10.02 3.01 21.43
C ILE A 46 8.70 2.61 20.73
N ASN A 47 7.72 2.12 21.49
CA ASN A 47 6.40 1.73 20.99
C ASN A 47 5.64 2.96 20.49
N LEU A 48 5.67 4.06 21.24
CA LEU A 48 5.01 5.29 20.81
C LEU A 48 5.63 5.86 19.53
N TRP A 49 6.96 5.94 19.47
CA TRP A 49 7.67 6.48 18.30
C TRP A 49 7.41 5.66 17.04
N TRP A 50 7.59 4.33 17.10
CA TRP A 50 7.31 3.48 15.95
C TRP A 50 5.82 3.40 15.63
N GLY A 51 4.95 3.46 16.63
CA GLY A 51 3.50 3.54 16.44
C GLY A 51 3.11 4.76 15.62
N ILE A 52 3.68 5.93 15.93
CA ILE A 52 3.48 7.17 15.17
C ILE A 52 3.99 7.03 13.73
N VAL A 53 5.20 6.49 13.54
CA VAL A 53 5.78 6.27 12.19
C VAL A 53 4.88 5.37 11.34
N LEU A 54 4.39 4.27 11.92
CA LEU A 54 3.47 3.34 11.24
C LEU A 54 2.14 4.02 10.91
N LEU A 55 1.59 4.81 11.82
CA LEU A 55 0.35 5.57 11.62
C LEU A 55 0.48 6.56 10.46
N ILE A 56 1.53 7.38 10.44
CA ILE A 56 1.79 8.34 9.37
C ILE A 56 1.92 7.60 8.03
N THR A 57 2.72 6.53 8.00
CA THR A 57 2.93 5.73 6.80
C THR A 57 1.61 5.14 6.29
N GLY A 58 0.82 4.51 7.16
CA GLY A 58 -0.47 3.93 6.83
C GLY A 58 -1.46 4.95 6.27
N ILE A 59 -1.56 6.11 6.92
CA ILE A 59 -2.41 7.22 6.45
C ILE A 59 -1.96 7.70 5.07
N VAL A 60 -0.65 7.86 4.83
CA VAL A 60 -0.12 8.25 3.51
C VAL A 60 -0.52 7.23 2.45
N PHE A 61 -0.38 5.93 2.71
CA PHE A 61 -0.82 4.89 1.76
C PHE A 61 -2.32 4.96 1.47
N LEU A 62 -3.16 5.19 2.48
CA LEU A 62 -4.60 5.33 2.30
C LEU A 62 -4.96 6.59 1.50
N LEU A 63 -4.28 7.71 1.74
CA LEU A 63 -4.47 8.95 0.97
C LEU A 63 -4.04 8.76 -0.51
N LEU A 64 -2.95 8.04 -0.75
CA LEU A 64 -2.49 7.69 -2.09
C LEU A 64 -3.42 6.69 -2.79
N ALA A 65 -4.05 5.79 -2.05
CA ALA A 65 -5.06 4.87 -2.58
C ALA A 65 -6.32 5.63 -3.02
N ARG A 66 -6.75 6.63 -2.23
CA ARG A 66 -7.91 7.47 -2.53
C ARG A 66 -7.72 8.38 -3.75
N ARG A 67 -6.48 8.76 -4.07
CA ARG A 67 -6.16 9.62 -5.23
C ARG A 67 -6.29 8.91 -6.60
N GLY A 68 -6.61 7.62 -6.64
CA GLY A 68 -6.86 6.89 -7.88
C GLY A 68 -5.60 6.58 -8.69
N ARG A 69 -5.69 5.60 -9.59
CA ARG A 69 -4.63 5.26 -10.56
C ARG A 69 -4.90 5.99 -11.88
N PRO A 70 -3.86 6.47 -12.58
CA PRO A 70 -3.95 6.60 -14.03
C PRO A 70 -4.31 5.22 -14.59
N GLU A 71 -5.34 5.16 -15.41
CA GLU A 71 -5.79 3.94 -16.06
C GLU A 71 -4.61 3.32 -16.82
N VAL A 72 -4.20 2.11 -16.42
CA VAL A 72 -3.16 1.37 -17.15
C VAL A 72 -3.82 0.97 -18.46
N ARG A 73 -3.52 1.71 -19.54
CA ARG A 73 -4.07 1.38 -20.86
C ARG A 73 -3.68 -0.05 -21.22
N PRO A 74 -4.64 -0.87 -21.67
CA PRO A 74 -4.31 -2.19 -22.22
C PRO A 74 -3.26 -2.03 -23.32
N ALA A 75 -2.35 -3.00 -23.42
CA ALA A 75 -1.30 -2.96 -24.43
C ALA A 75 -1.89 -2.84 -25.86
N SER A 76 -3.06 -3.43 -26.11
CA SER A 76 -3.80 -3.31 -27.38
C SER A 76 -4.25 -1.88 -27.73
N GLU A 77 -4.42 -1.00 -26.74
CA GLU A 77 -4.81 0.39 -26.98
C GLU A 77 -3.62 1.33 -27.27
N THR A 78 -2.40 0.84 -27.09
CA THR A 78 -1.20 1.60 -27.44
C THR A 78 -1.01 1.65 -28.96
N PRO A 79 -0.40 2.70 -29.53
CA PRO A 79 -0.10 2.76 -30.96
C PRO A 79 0.67 1.52 -31.45
N GLU A 80 1.64 1.06 -30.66
CA GLU A 80 2.45 -0.13 -30.94
C GLU A 80 1.64 -1.43 -30.87
N GLY A 81 0.70 -1.53 -29.92
CA GLY A 81 -0.22 -2.66 -29.82
C GLY A 81 -1.13 -2.76 -31.04
N ARG A 82 -1.67 -1.63 -31.50
CA ARG A 82 -2.50 -1.58 -32.71
C ARG A 82 -1.73 -1.94 -33.99
N ASP A 83 -0.45 -1.56 -34.06
CA ASP A 83 0.42 -1.93 -35.19
C ASP A 83 0.76 -3.43 -35.17
N THR A 84 0.93 -3.99 -33.98
CA THR A 84 1.13 -5.44 -33.79
C THR A 84 -0.13 -6.22 -34.21
N GLU A 85 -1.30 -5.82 -33.72
CA GLU A 85 -2.59 -6.45 -34.06
C GLU A 85 -2.86 -6.40 -35.58
N ARG A 86 -2.57 -5.26 -36.25
CA ARG A 86 -2.65 -5.16 -37.72
C ARG A 86 -1.72 -6.14 -38.44
N ARG A 87 -0.47 -6.26 -37.99
CA ARG A 87 0.51 -7.19 -38.60
C ARG A 87 0.11 -8.64 -38.43
N GLU A 88 -0.41 -9.01 -37.26
CA GLU A 88 -0.85 -10.37 -36.98
C GLU A 88 -2.04 -10.75 -37.87
N HIS A 89 -2.96 -9.80 -38.11
CA HIS A 89 -4.09 -9.96 -39.03
C HIS A 89 -3.66 -10.05 -40.50
N GLU A 90 -2.65 -9.27 -40.92
CA GLU A 90 -2.06 -9.35 -42.27
C GLU A 90 -1.31 -10.67 -42.51
N LEU A 91 -0.67 -11.21 -41.48
CA LEU A 91 0.07 -12.47 -41.54
C LEU A 91 -0.82 -13.71 -41.36
N GLY A 92 -2.12 -13.53 -41.10
CA GLY A 92 -3.06 -14.63 -40.85
C GLY A 92 -2.74 -15.45 -39.60
N LEU A 93 -2.09 -14.82 -38.62
CA LEU A 93 -1.70 -15.45 -37.35
C LEU A 93 -2.86 -15.49 -36.35
N GLU A 94 -3.81 -14.57 -36.48
CA GLU A 94 -5.10 -14.61 -35.79
C GLU A 94 -6.11 -15.46 -36.58
N ARG A 95 -6.80 -16.40 -35.92
CA ARG A 95 -7.88 -17.21 -36.49
C ARG A 95 -9.24 -16.76 -36.01
#